data_AF-A0A9P7EDQ4-F1
#
_entry.id   AF-A0A9P7EDQ4-F1
#
_cell.length_a   1.000
_cell.length_b   1.000
_cell.length_c   1.000
_cell.angle_alpha   90.00
_cell.angle_beta   90.00
_cell.angle_gamma   90.00
#
_symmetry.space_group_name_H-M   'P 1'
#
loop_
_entity.id
_entity.type
_entity.pdbx_description
1 polymer ?
#
loop_
_entity_poly.entity_id
_entity_poly.type
_entity_poly.pdbx_seq_one_letter_code
_entity_poly.pdbx_strand_id
1 'polypeptide(L)'
;MSVMENVISKGIEAALRCILVNKDILTSTKCSPRRKKKQDDEIRIERATDLSHERDFLLGEIQHLLKDTFSISQDADFIVHQPADCEDVYSYKYKDGPGPNTQNLAFDLKHRFNTPWNVKILDILLEELKKRSVEEEWPFQRLDAYYKAILKDHYKRMRMVWRAAQPKVTAKGCLEIAEAVEERLIAKRGENLKSKYLHRAKALEQVIKLKKDGEDDNLPAWQWLQKLVKMLGDRGMSSEESDIENDIECVLWVKNMAWCRGIE
;
A
#
# COMPACT_ATOMS: atom_id res chain seq x y z
N MET A 1 37.30 -5.41 37.07
CA MET A 1 36.01 -4.76 36.80
C MET A 1 35.08 -5.78 36.20
N SER A 2 33.90 -5.92 36.81
CA SER A 2 32.92 -6.97 36.48
C SER A 2 32.30 -6.69 35.10
N VAL A 3 31.99 -7.75 34.34
CA VAL A 3 31.26 -7.66 33.07
C VAL A 3 29.96 -6.86 33.22
N MET A 4 29.33 -6.94 34.40
CA MET A 4 28.12 -6.19 34.74
C MET A 4 28.34 -4.67 34.82
N GLU A 5 29.47 -4.22 35.36
CA GLU A 5 29.81 -2.79 35.45
C GLU A 5 30.01 -2.18 34.06
N ASN A 6 30.57 -2.96 33.13
CA ASN A 6 30.81 -2.52 31.75
C ASN A 6 29.49 -2.39 30.95
N VAL A 7 28.52 -3.29 31.20
CA VAL A 7 27.18 -3.23 30.58
C VAL A 7 26.40 -2.04 31.11
N ILE A 8 26.44 -1.79 32.43
CA ILE A 8 25.75 -0.65 33.05
C ILE A 8 26.38 0.67 32.59
N SER A 9 27.71 0.75 32.55
CA SER A 9 28.41 1.96 32.08
C SER A 9 28.08 2.28 30.62
N LYS A 10 28.02 1.27 29.74
CA LYS A 10 27.60 1.47 28.34
C LYS A 10 26.15 1.89 28.20
N GLY A 11 25.24 1.36 29.04
CA GLY A 11 23.84 1.76 29.06
C GLY A 11 23.64 3.21 29.49
N ILE A 12 24.36 3.64 30.53
CA ILE A 12 24.33 5.03 31.02
C ILE A 12 24.96 5.99 30.00
N GLU A 13 26.07 5.60 29.37
CA GLU A 13 26.70 6.40 28.33
C GLU A 13 25.79 6.58 27.10
N ALA A 14 25.09 5.51 26.69
CA ALA A 14 24.09 5.58 25.61
C ALA A 14 22.91 6.51 25.98
N ALA A 15 22.42 6.44 27.23
CA ALA A 15 21.35 7.30 27.70
C ALA A 15 21.76 8.79 27.77
N LEU A 16 22.98 9.07 28.26
CA LEU A 16 23.51 10.44 28.33
C LEU A 16 23.80 11.02 26.93
N ARG A 17 24.29 10.21 25.99
CA ARG A 17 24.46 10.64 24.59
C ARG A 17 23.13 10.96 23.91
N CYS A 18 22.06 10.18 24.17
CA CYS A 18 20.72 10.50 23.71
C CYS A 18 20.19 11.83 24.26
N ILE A 19 20.52 12.18 25.52
CA ILE A 19 20.06 13.43 26.14
C ILE A 19 20.88 14.63 25.64
N LEU A 20 22.19 14.48 25.46
CA LEU A 20 23.10 15.56 25.08
C LEU A 20 23.09 15.86 23.57
N VAL A 21 22.98 14.85 22.71
CA VAL A 21 22.98 15.02 21.24
C VAL A 21 21.65 15.59 20.71
N ASN A 22 20.56 15.42 21.46
CA ASN A 22 19.25 16.01 21.11
C ASN A 22 19.21 17.55 21.21
N LYS A 23 20.22 18.21 21.79
CA LYS A 23 20.32 19.68 21.82
C LYS A 23 20.91 20.28 20.54
N ASP A 24 21.80 19.57 19.84
CA ASP A 24 22.61 20.18 18.78
C ASP A 24 22.39 19.62 17.36
N ILE A 25 21.62 18.53 17.18
CA ILE A 25 21.31 17.99 15.83
C ILE A 25 19.86 18.23 15.48
N LEU A 26 19.54 19.49 15.23
CA LEU A 26 18.25 19.93 14.72
C LEU A 26 18.43 20.59 13.35
N THR A 27 19.26 19.97 12.50
CA THR A 27 19.43 20.29 11.08
C THR A 27 18.75 19.26 10.17
N SER A 28 17.62 18.69 10.63
CA SER A 28 16.57 18.35 9.66
C SER A 28 16.01 19.70 9.21
N THR A 29 16.07 20.00 7.92
CA THR A 29 15.44 21.21 7.33
C THR A 29 13.96 21.18 7.66
N LYS A 30 13.59 21.69 8.85
CA LYS A 30 12.23 21.76 9.32
C LYS A 30 11.52 22.74 8.40
N CYS A 31 10.83 22.23 7.39
CA CYS A 31 9.91 23.04 6.61
C CYS A 31 8.99 23.74 7.59
N SER A 32 8.96 25.07 7.50
CA SER A 32 8.03 25.89 8.27
C SER A 32 6.63 25.28 8.18
N PRO A 33 5.86 25.21 9.28
CA PRO A 33 4.48 24.72 9.27
C PRO A 33 3.64 25.37 8.17
N ARG A 34 3.93 26.65 7.86
CA ARG A 34 3.28 27.41 6.78
C ARG A 34 3.59 26.87 5.38
N ARG A 35 4.85 26.47 5.13
CA ARG A 35 5.29 25.89 3.85
C ARG A 35 4.73 24.48 3.66
N LYS A 36 4.69 23.69 4.73
CA LYS A 36 4.08 22.35 4.71
C LYS A 36 2.58 22.42 4.42
N LYS A 37 1.85 23.33 5.08
CA LYS A 37 0.42 23.54 4.83
C LYS A 37 0.17 23.92 3.37
N LYS A 38 0.97 24.82 2.80
CA LYS A 38 0.85 25.21 1.38
C LYS A 38 1.05 24.02 0.43
N GLN A 39 2.06 23.17 0.67
CA GLN A 39 2.26 21.96 -0.14
C GLN A 39 1.12 20.96 0.00
N ASP A 40 0.62 20.75 1.22
CA ASP A 40 -0.52 19.86 1.46
C ASP A 40 -1.79 20.39 0.78
N ASP A 41 -1.99 21.72 0.76
CA ASP A 41 -3.10 22.37 0.06
C ASP A 41 -2.95 22.28 -1.48
N GLU A 42 -1.74 22.46 -2.02
CA GLU A 42 -1.44 22.28 -3.45
C GLU A 42 -1.75 20.85 -3.92
N ILE A 43 -1.28 19.83 -3.18
CA ILE A 43 -1.56 18.42 -3.47
C ILE A 43 -3.07 18.13 -3.41
N ARG A 44 -3.79 18.74 -2.46
CA ARG A 44 -5.24 18.56 -2.34
C ARG A 44 -5.99 19.15 -3.53
N ILE A 45 -5.57 20.32 -4.01
CA ILE A 45 -6.17 20.96 -5.19
C ILE A 45 -5.92 20.09 -6.42
N GLU A 46 -4.67 19.65 -6.63
CA GLU A 46 -4.30 18.79 -7.76
C GLU A 46 -5.11 17.48 -7.75
N ARG A 47 -5.24 16.82 -6.58
CA ARG A 47 -6.08 15.63 -6.40
C ARG A 47 -7.56 15.87 -6.68
N ALA A 48 -8.07 17.08 -6.42
CA ALA A 48 -9.47 17.41 -6.67
C ALA A 48 -9.74 17.67 -8.15
N THR A 49 -8.72 18.02 -8.92
CA THR A 49 -8.79 18.24 -10.38
C THR A 49 -8.36 17.02 -11.20
N ASP A 50 -7.93 15.94 -10.55
CA ASP A 50 -7.46 14.74 -11.24
C ASP A 50 -8.59 14.07 -12.03
N LEU A 51 -8.31 13.82 -13.31
CA LEU A 51 -9.13 12.96 -14.13
C LEU A 51 -8.84 11.50 -13.75
N SER A 52 -9.90 10.67 -13.61
CA SER A 52 -9.72 9.28 -13.12
C SER A 52 -8.69 8.52 -13.95
N HIS A 53 -8.78 8.59 -15.28
CA HIS A 53 -7.88 7.86 -16.17
C HIS A 53 -6.40 8.26 -16.04
N GLU A 54 -6.10 9.53 -15.77
CA GLU A 54 -4.71 9.99 -15.57
C GLU A 54 -4.14 9.39 -14.28
N ARG A 55 -4.93 9.43 -13.22
CA ARG A 55 -4.56 8.83 -11.94
C ARG A 55 -4.42 7.31 -12.07
N ASP A 56 -5.32 6.65 -12.78
CA ASP A 56 -5.31 5.20 -12.96
C ASP A 56 -4.06 4.75 -13.73
N PHE A 57 -3.68 5.48 -14.78
CA PHE A 57 -2.40 5.29 -15.47
C PHE A 57 -1.20 5.46 -14.51
N LEU A 58 -1.15 6.56 -13.73
CA LEU A 58 -0.04 6.77 -12.78
C LEU A 58 0.06 5.69 -11.72
N LEU A 59 -1.07 5.18 -11.25
CA LEU A 59 -1.09 4.07 -10.29
C LEU A 59 -0.55 2.79 -10.93
N GLY A 60 -0.90 2.53 -12.19
CA GLY A 60 -0.34 1.44 -12.99
C GLY A 60 1.18 1.55 -13.12
N GLU A 61 1.69 2.73 -13.48
CA GLU A 61 3.14 2.95 -13.63
C GLU A 61 3.91 2.81 -12.32
N ILE A 62 3.35 3.29 -11.21
CA ILE A 62 3.93 3.08 -9.88
C ILE A 62 3.93 1.59 -9.52
N GLN A 63 2.88 0.85 -9.88
CA GLN A 63 2.85 -0.59 -9.66
C GLN A 63 3.92 -1.31 -10.49
N HIS A 64 4.12 -0.93 -11.75
CA HIS A 64 5.20 -1.44 -12.59
C HIS A 64 6.59 -1.14 -11.98
N LEU A 65 6.82 0.10 -11.55
CA LEU A 65 8.08 0.48 -10.89
C LEU A 65 8.34 -0.36 -9.63
N LEU A 66 7.33 -0.56 -8.79
CA LEU A 66 7.47 -1.35 -7.57
C LEU A 66 7.66 -2.83 -7.86
N LYS A 67 7.03 -3.35 -8.92
CA LYS A 67 7.25 -4.71 -9.40
C LYS A 67 8.69 -4.92 -9.84
N ASP A 68 9.23 -4.00 -10.63
CA ASP A 68 10.61 -4.09 -11.09
C ASP A 68 11.61 -3.95 -9.94
N THR A 69 11.31 -3.06 -8.98
CA THR A 69 12.24 -2.74 -7.89
C THR A 69 12.22 -3.78 -6.77
N PHE A 70 11.04 -4.26 -6.38
CA PHE A 70 10.87 -5.14 -5.22
C PHE A 70 10.46 -6.57 -5.61
N SER A 71 10.30 -6.87 -6.90
CA SER A 71 9.78 -8.16 -7.40
C SER A 71 8.38 -8.49 -6.89
N ILE A 72 7.51 -7.48 -6.77
CA ILE A 72 6.20 -7.57 -6.13
C ILE A 72 5.10 -7.14 -7.09
N SER A 73 4.14 -8.03 -7.38
CA SER A 73 3.06 -7.72 -8.31
C SER A 73 1.91 -6.99 -7.64
N GLN A 74 1.68 -7.24 -6.35
CA GLN A 74 0.60 -6.65 -5.56
C GLN A 74 1.05 -6.23 -4.16
N ASP A 75 0.32 -5.30 -3.56
CA ASP A 75 0.45 -4.96 -2.13
C ASP A 75 0.36 -6.21 -1.23
N ALA A 76 -0.41 -7.24 -1.63
CA ALA A 76 -0.57 -8.51 -0.93
C ALA A 76 0.71 -9.37 -0.91
N ASP A 77 1.51 -9.36 -1.97
CA ASP A 77 2.77 -10.12 -2.03
C ASP A 77 3.81 -9.54 -1.07
N PHE A 78 3.59 -8.30 -0.61
CA PHE A 78 4.47 -7.62 0.31
C PHE A 78 4.52 -8.27 1.70
N ILE A 79 3.63 -9.23 2.02
CA ILE A 79 3.65 -9.96 3.30
C ILE A 79 4.94 -10.75 3.53
N VAL A 80 5.59 -11.26 2.47
CA VAL A 80 6.85 -12.02 2.55
C VAL A 80 8.09 -11.15 2.40
N HIS A 81 7.91 -9.84 2.17
CA HIS A 81 9.02 -8.92 1.95
C HIS A 81 9.89 -8.79 3.22
N GLN A 82 11.20 -8.95 3.04
CA GLN A 82 12.17 -8.79 4.10
C GLN A 82 12.43 -7.31 4.33
N PRO A 83 12.14 -6.77 5.54
CA PRO A 83 12.41 -5.38 5.84
C PRO A 83 13.92 -5.11 5.91
N ALA A 84 14.30 -3.85 5.80
CA ALA A 84 15.69 -3.43 6.04
C ALA A 84 16.18 -3.86 7.43
N ASP A 85 17.48 -4.22 7.50
CA ASP A 85 18.12 -4.55 8.75
C ASP A 85 18.12 -3.36 9.71
N CYS A 86 17.87 -3.63 10.98
CA CYS A 86 17.75 -2.57 11.98
C CYS A 86 19.08 -1.86 12.27
N GLU A 87 20.22 -2.56 12.15
CA GLU A 87 21.54 -1.96 12.35
C GLU A 87 21.91 -1.05 11.17
N ASP A 88 21.54 -1.41 9.94
CA ASP A 88 21.74 -0.55 8.77
C ASP A 88 20.91 0.73 8.88
N VAL A 89 19.61 0.59 9.21
CA VAL A 89 18.71 1.72 9.44
C VAL A 89 19.21 2.62 10.57
N TYR A 90 19.70 2.01 11.66
CA TYR A 90 20.27 2.74 12.79
C TYR A 90 21.56 3.47 12.39
N SER A 91 22.46 2.78 11.69
CA SER A 91 23.75 3.30 11.28
C SER A 91 23.60 4.47 10.33
N TYR A 92 22.71 4.36 9.34
CA TYR A 92 22.37 5.48 8.44
C TYR A 92 21.83 6.69 9.21
N LYS A 93 21.00 6.46 10.23
CA LYS A 93 20.37 7.54 10.98
C LYS A 93 21.30 8.25 11.97
N TYR A 94 22.24 7.53 12.59
CA TYR A 94 22.97 8.05 13.76
C TYR A 94 24.50 7.88 13.72
N LYS A 95 25.03 7.08 12.79
CA LYS A 95 26.46 6.75 12.71
C LYS A 95 27.07 7.11 11.35
N ASP A 96 26.41 7.98 10.58
CA ASP A 96 26.79 8.32 9.20
C ASP A 96 27.04 7.06 8.33
N GLY A 97 26.26 6.01 8.58
CA GLY A 97 26.33 4.76 7.84
C GLY A 97 25.85 4.90 6.39
N PRO A 98 26.07 3.88 5.56
CA PRO A 98 25.63 3.90 4.17
C PRO A 98 24.11 4.01 4.06
N GLY A 99 23.64 4.67 2.99
CA GLY A 99 22.22 4.73 2.67
C GLY A 99 21.66 3.41 2.12
N PRO A 100 20.36 3.38 1.78
CA PRO A 100 19.72 2.22 1.18
C PRO A 100 20.45 1.75 -0.09
N ASN A 101 20.60 0.43 -0.24
CA ASN A 101 21.20 -0.17 -1.43
C ASN A 101 20.26 0.00 -2.63
N THR A 102 20.72 0.67 -3.68
CA THR A 102 19.93 0.92 -4.89
C THR A 102 19.63 -0.32 -5.72
N GLN A 103 20.42 -1.40 -5.58
CA GLN A 103 20.21 -2.66 -6.30
C GLN A 103 19.32 -3.64 -5.54
N ASN A 104 19.14 -3.42 -4.24
CA ASN A 104 18.31 -4.27 -3.39
C ASN A 104 17.64 -3.39 -2.33
N LEU A 105 16.66 -2.60 -2.79
CA LEU A 105 15.94 -1.69 -1.92
C LEU A 105 15.07 -2.48 -0.94
N ALA A 106 15.14 -2.12 0.33
CA ALA A 106 14.33 -2.71 1.38
C ALA A 106 13.78 -1.61 2.29
N PHE A 107 12.47 -1.55 2.46
CA PHE A 107 11.85 -0.58 3.34
C PHE A 107 12.05 -0.94 4.82
N ASP A 108 12.16 0.08 5.67
CA ASP A 108 11.94 -0.08 7.10
C ASP A 108 10.44 -0.06 7.38
N LEU A 109 9.87 -1.24 7.55
CA LEU A 109 8.43 -1.45 7.78
C LEU A 109 8.04 -1.36 9.26
N LYS A 110 9.03 -1.33 10.15
CA LYS A 110 8.81 -1.14 11.59
C LYS A 110 8.41 0.31 11.84
N HIS A 111 9.03 1.26 11.18
CA HIS A 111 8.76 2.69 11.39
C HIS A 111 7.84 3.27 10.32
N ARG A 112 7.58 4.59 10.37
CA ARG A 112 6.75 5.29 9.38
C ARG A 112 7.63 5.73 8.19
N PHE A 113 7.01 6.19 7.10
CA PHE A 113 7.73 6.66 5.91
C PHE A 113 8.65 7.87 6.17
N ASN A 114 8.48 8.58 7.29
CA ASN A 114 9.22 9.80 7.60
C ASN A 114 10.59 9.55 8.26
N THR A 115 10.99 8.29 8.44
CA THR A 115 12.36 7.96 8.82
C THR A 115 13.33 8.35 7.69
N PRO A 116 14.55 8.82 7.99
CA PRO A 116 15.55 9.14 6.98
C PRO A 116 15.74 8.02 5.94
N TRP A 117 15.80 6.77 6.40
CA TRP A 117 15.90 5.59 5.53
C TRP A 117 14.76 5.51 4.50
N ASN A 118 13.51 5.42 4.96
CA ASN A 118 12.35 5.35 4.05
C ASN A 118 12.18 6.60 3.19
N VAL A 119 12.52 7.80 3.69
CA VAL A 119 12.51 9.02 2.88
C VAL A 119 13.49 8.88 1.73
N LYS A 120 14.71 8.38 1.99
CA LYS A 120 15.71 8.18 0.95
C LYS A 120 15.28 7.14 -0.09
N ILE A 121 14.62 6.06 0.31
CA ILE A 121 14.05 5.09 -0.65
C ILE A 121 12.97 5.74 -1.51
N LEU A 122 12.05 6.49 -0.91
CA LEU A 122 11.01 7.21 -1.66
C LEU A 122 11.60 8.24 -2.62
N ASP A 123 12.72 8.88 -2.28
CA ASP A 123 13.44 9.79 -3.17
C ASP A 123 14.07 9.03 -4.35
N ILE A 124 14.65 7.84 -4.11
CA ILE A 124 15.19 7.00 -5.19
C ILE A 124 14.08 6.57 -6.14
N LEU A 125 12.95 6.11 -5.62
CA LEU A 125 11.78 5.73 -6.44
C LEU A 125 11.20 6.90 -7.22
N LEU A 126 11.18 8.10 -6.62
CA LEU A 126 10.70 9.31 -7.29
C LEU A 126 11.59 9.67 -8.48
N GLU A 127 12.91 9.61 -8.32
CA GLU A 127 13.83 9.90 -9.43
C GLU A 127 13.72 8.85 -10.55
N GLU A 128 13.52 7.57 -10.23
CA GLU A 128 13.28 6.54 -11.24
C GLU A 128 11.94 6.75 -11.98
N LEU A 129 10.88 7.14 -11.24
CA LEU A 129 9.58 7.45 -11.84
C LEU A 129 9.68 8.64 -12.81
N LYS A 130 10.41 9.69 -12.44
CA LYS A 130 10.65 10.86 -13.29
C LYS A 130 11.49 10.51 -14.52
N LYS A 131 12.44 9.61 -14.36
CA LYS A 131 13.24 9.11 -15.48
C LYS A 131 12.34 8.38 -16.48
N ARG A 132 11.51 7.43 -16.02
CA ARG A 132 10.52 6.72 -16.86
C ARG A 132 9.55 7.68 -17.54
N SER A 133 9.04 8.68 -16.80
CA SER A 133 8.09 9.63 -17.37
C SER A 133 8.63 10.48 -18.52
N VAL A 134 9.96 10.66 -18.59
CA VAL A 134 10.64 11.32 -19.70
C VAL A 134 11.00 10.33 -20.80
N GLU A 135 11.55 9.17 -20.45
CA GLU A 135 12.00 8.14 -21.41
C GLU A 135 10.85 7.51 -22.19
N GLU A 136 9.69 7.33 -21.57
CA GLU A 136 8.50 6.72 -22.16
C GLU A 136 7.49 7.77 -22.65
N GLU A 137 7.87 9.06 -22.63
CA GLU A 137 7.06 10.18 -23.13
C GLU A 137 5.61 10.16 -22.60
N TRP A 138 5.47 10.06 -21.27
CA TRP A 138 4.15 9.93 -20.65
C TRP A 138 3.21 11.07 -21.05
N PRO A 139 1.91 10.78 -21.27
CA PRO A 139 0.95 11.71 -21.84
C PRO A 139 0.69 12.95 -20.96
N PHE A 140 1.06 12.89 -19.68
CA PHE A 140 0.96 13.99 -18.74
C PHE A 140 2.14 13.98 -17.78
N GLN A 141 2.48 15.18 -17.29
CA GLN A 141 3.48 15.39 -16.25
C GLN A 141 2.80 15.93 -15.00
N ARG A 142 3.25 15.48 -13.84
CA ARG A 142 2.77 15.93 -12.53
C ARG A 142 3.90 16.51 -11.70
N LEU A 143 3.55 17.26 -10.66
CA LEU A 143 4.54 17.81 -9.74
C LEU A 143 5.22 16.68 -8.96
N ASP A 144 6.52 16.82 -8.68
CA ASP A 144 7.28 15.89 -7.82
C ASP A 144 6.58 15.64 -6.48
N ALA A 145 5.92 16.66 -5.94
CA ALA A 145 5.15 16.57 -4.70
C ALA A 145 3.98 15.59 -4.80
N TYR A 146 3.32 15.53 -5.96
CA TYR A 146 2.21 14.65 -6.26
C TYR A 146 2.66 13.19 -6.38
N TYR A 147 3.69 12.92 -7.21
CA TYR A 147 4.30 11.58 -7.31
C TYR A 147 4.74 11.06 -5.95
N LYS A 148 5.44 11.91 -5.18
CA LYS A 148 5.88 11.59 -3.82
C LYS A 148 4.71 11.33 -2.88
N ALA A 149 3.57 11.98 -3.07
CA ALA A 149 2.36 11.73 -2.28
C ALA A 149 1.76 10.36 -2.60
N ILE A 150 1.68 9.97 -3.87
CA ILE A 150 1.20 8.63 -4.25
C ILE A 150 2.14 7.54 -3.74
N LEU A 151 3.46 7.69 -3.92
CA LEU A 151 4.45 6.73 -3.39
C LEU A 151 4.33 6.56 -1.86
N LYS A 152 4.11 7.67 -1.12
CA LYS A 152 3.84 7.60 0.33
C LYS A 152 2.56 6.84 0.65
N ASP A 153 1.50 7.05 -0.12
CA ASP A 153 0.23 6.35 0.10
C ASP A 153 0.38 4.86 -0.20
N HIS A 154 1.11 4.50 -1.26
CA HIS A 154 1.46 3.12 -1.58
C HIS A 154 2.29 2.46 -0.46
N TYR A 155 3.33 3.13 0.05
CA TYR A 155 4.08 2.64 1.21
C TYR A 155 3.18 2.39 2.43
N LYS A 156 2.23 3.28 2.72
CA LYS A 156 1.31 3.09 3.87
C LYS A 156 0.49 1.81 3.72
N ARG A 157 0.01 1.52 2.51
CA ARG A 157 -0.74 0.27 2.22
C ARG A 157 0.13 -0.96 2.36
N MET A 158 1.29 -1.01 1.70
CA MET A 158 2.25 -2.11 1.82
C MET A 158 2.62 -2.39 3.28
N ARG A 159 2.94 -1.35 4.04
CA ARG A 159 3.23 -1.47 5.47
C ARG A 159 2.04 -1.99 6.28
N MET A 160 0.83 -1.57 5.96
CA MET A 160 -0.38 -2.06 6.63
C MET A 160 -0.58 -3.55 6.40
N VAL A 161 -0.43 -4.00 5.15
CA VAL A 161 -0.51 -5.41 4.76
C VAL A 161 0.58 -6.22 5.47
N TRP A 162 1.83 -5.78 5.38
CA TRP A 162 2.96 -6.44 6.06
C TRP A 162 2.75 -6.56 7.56
N ARG A 163 2.31 -5.48 8.22
CA ARG A 163 2.04 -5.49 9.67
C ARG A 163 0.88 -6.41 10.05
N ALA A 164 -0.14 -6.52 9.20
CA ALA A 164 -1.25 -7.43 9.43
C ALA A 164 -0.83 -8.91 9.34
N ALA A 165 0.20 -9.18 8.54
CA ALA A 165 0.80 -10.51 8.38
C ALA A 165 1.83 -10.86 9.48
N GLN A 166 2.27 -9.91 10.31
CA GLN A 166 3.21 -10.23 11.37
C GLN A 166 2.56 -11.09 12.48
N PRO A 167 3.31 -12.04 13.08
CA PRO A 167 2.87 -12.76 14.26
C PRO A 167 2.51 -11.82 15.40
N LYS A 168 1.39 -12.07 16.07
CA LYS A 168 0.96 -11.30 17.25
C LYS A 168 1.19 -12.09 18.53
N VAL A 169 1.25 -11.37 19.63
CA VAL A 169 1.25 -11.98 20.97
C VAL A 169 -0.20 -12.33 21.31
N THR A 170 -0.44 -13.61 21.56
CA THR A 170 -1.74 -14.15 21.96
C THR A 170 -2.11 -13.71 23.39
N ALA A 171 -3.38 -13.87 23.77
CA ALA A 171 -3.85 -13.59 25.14
C ALA A 171 -3.09 -14.38 26.23
N LYS A 172 -2.45 -15.49 25.86
CA LYS A 172 -1.63 -16.32 26.76
C LYS A 172 -0.18 -15.82 26.87
N GLY A 173 0.17 -14.72 26.20
CA GLY A 173 1.54 -14.17 26.16
C GLY A 173 2.47 -14.88 25.17
N CYS A 174 2.00 -15.92 24.47
CA CYS A 174 2.79 -16.65 23.47
C CYS A 174 2.71 -15.95 22.10
N LEU A 175 3.80 -15.96 21.33
CA LEU A 175 3.76 -15.55 19.93
C LEU A 175 2.92 -16.54 19.12
N GLU A 176 2.08 -16.02 18.23
CA GLU A 176 1.37 -16.85 17.25
C GLU A 176 2.36 -17.64 16.39
N ILE A 177 1.98 -18.88 16.10
CA ILE A 177 2.68 -19.78 15.19
C ILE A 177 2.22 -19.45 13.75
N ALA A 178 3.03 -19.78 12.76
CA ALA A 178 2.77 -19.49 11.34
C ALA A 178 1.37 -19.93 10.88
N GLU A 179 0.90 -21.12 11.28
CA GLU A 179 -0.43 -21.64 10.93
C GLU A 179 -1.56 -20.71 11.43
N ALA A 180 -1.48 -20.23 12.66
CA ALA A 180 -2.47 -19.31 13.22
C ALA A 180 -2.45 -17.94 12.53
N VAL A 181 -1.29 -17.49 12.06
CA VAL A 181 -1.17 -16.26 11.25
C VAL A 181 -1.85 -16.46 9.90
N GLU A 182 -1.61 -17.59 9.24
CA GLU A 182 -2.21 -17.93 7.96
C GLU A 182 -3.74 -18.03 8.08
N GLU A 183 -4.25 -18.78 9.06
CA GLU A 183 -5.69 -18.88 9.32
C GLU A 183 -6.34 -17.51 9.53
N ARG A 184 -5.67 -16.62 10.27
CA ARG A 184 -6.16 -15.24 10.47
C ARG A 184 -6.19 -14.44 9.17
N LEU A 185 -5.18 -14.57 8.31
CA LEU A 185 -5.15 -13.90 7.02
C LEU A 185 -6.24 -14.44 6.09
N ILE A 186 -6.44 -15.76 6.06
CA ILE A 186 -7.53 -16.41 5.30
C ILE A 186 -8.89 -15.95 5.80
N ALA A 187 -9.13 -15.94 7.11
CA ALA A 187 -10.39 -15.50 7.70
C ALA A 187 -10.69 -14.04 7.34
N LYS A 188 -9.69 -13.15 7.46
CA LYS A 188 -9.82 -11.74 7.06
C LYS A 188 -10.11 -11.59 5.57
N ARG A 189 -9.47 -12.40 4.71
CA ARG A 189 -9.76 -12.44 3.26
C ARG A 189 -11.22 -12.84 3.02
N GLY A 190 -11.72 -13.84 3.74
CA GLY A 190 -13.12 -14.28 3.67
C GLY A 190 -14.12 -13.19 4.08
N GLU A 191 -13.84 -12.47 5.18
CA GLU A 191 -14.69 -11.35 5.62
C GLU A 191 -14.75 -10.21 4.58
N ASN A 192 -13.61 -9.88 3.98
CA ASN A 192 -13.54 -8.87 2.92
C ASN A 192 -14.36 -9.28 1.69
N LEU A 193 -14.25 -10.54 1.25
CA LEU A 193 -15.03 -11.07 0.13
C LEU A 193 -16.54 -11.02 0.43
N LYS A 194 -16.94 -11.38 1.65
CA LYS A 194 -18.33 -11.30 2.10
C LYS A 194 -18.85 -9.86 2.09
N SER A 195 -18.05 -8.90 2.56
CA SER A 195 -18.41 -7.48 2.53
C SER A 195 -18.61 -6.95 1.10
N LYS A 196 -17.67 -7.27 0.18
CA LYS A 196 -17.76 -6.90 -1.24
C LYS A 196 -19.02 -7.51 -1.91
N TYR A 197 -19.30 -8.78 -1.62
CA TYR A 197 -20.53 -9.44 -2.07
C TYR A 197 -21.79 -8.70 -1.62
N LEU A 198 -21.88 -8.40 -0.31
CA LEU A 198 -23.04 -7.70 0.26
C LEU A 198 -23.24 -6.32 -0.37
N HIS A 199 -22.14 -5.59 -0.57
CA HIS A 199 -22.18 -4.28 -1.21
C HIS A 199 -22.72 -4.35 -2.65
N ARG A 200 -22.16 -5.25 -3.48
CA ARG A 200 -22.61 -5.44 -4.87
C ARG A 200 -24.06 -5.90 -4.95
N ALA A 201 -24.47 -6.84 -4.10
CA ALA A 201 -25.85 -7.31 -4.05
C ALA A 201 -26.83 -6.16 -3.71
N LYS A 202 -26.47 -5.31 -2.74
CA LYS A 202 -27.27 -4.15 -2.34
C LYS A 202 -27.31 -3.07 -3.43
N ALA A 203 -26.18 -2.78 -4.07
CA ALA A 203 -26.12 -1.82 -5.18
C ALA A 203 -27.02 -2.25 -6.34
N LEU A 204 -26.98 -3.53 -6.74
CA LEU A 204 -27.85 -4.07 -7.78
C LEU A 204 -29.33 -4.02 -7.39
N GLU A 205 -29.65 -4.28 -6.13
CA GLU A 205 -31.02 -4.13 -5.63
C GLU A 205 -31.53 -2.68 -5.76
N GLN A 206 -30.69 -1.70 -5.41
CA GLN A 206 -31.01 -0.28 -5.56
C GLN A 206 -31.17 0.13 -7.03
N VAL A 207 -30.24 -0.28 -7.91
CA VAL A 207 -30.31 -0.01 -9.35
C VAL A 207 -31.58 -0.59 -9.95
N ILE A 208 -31.90 -1.85 -9.65
CA ILE A 208 -33.13 -2.51 -10.14
C ILE A 208 -34.38 -1.76 -9.66
N LYS A 209 -34.40 -1.31 -8.39
CA LYS A 209 -35.53 -0.52 -7.87
C LYS A 209 -35.72 0.78 -8.66
N LEU A 210 -34.65 1.55 -8.85
CA LEU A 210 -34.70 2.80 -9.64
C LEU A 210 -35.12 2.56 -11.10
N LYS A 211 -34.62 1.49 -11.72
CA LYS A 211 -34.95 1.14 -13.12
C LYS A 211 -36.39 0.66 -13.29
N LYS A 212 -36.98 0.02 -12.27
CA LYS A 212 -38.41 -0.34 -12.26
C LYS A 212 -39.30 0.90 -12.20
N ASP A 213 -38.90 1.90 -11.42
CA ASP A 213 -39.68 3.13 -11.24
C ASP A 213 -39.61 4.04 -12.48
N GLY A 214 -38.58 3.88 -13.32
CA GLY A 214 -38.33 4.72 -14.50
C GLY A 214 -38.66 4.11 -15.88
N GLU A 215 -39.33 2.95 -15.94
CA GLU A 215 -39.69 2.28 -17.21
C GLU A 215 -38.51 2.09 -18.18
N ASP A 216 -37.38 1.55 -17.68
CA ASP A 216 -36.15 1.39 -18.47
C ASP A 216 -36.04 0.00 -19.14
N ASP A 217 -35.78 -0.01 -20.45
CA ASP A 217 -35.62 -1.21 -21.29
C ASP A 217 -34.49 -2.15 -20.82
N ASN A 218 -33.50 -1.65 -20.08
CA ASN A 218 -32.36 -2.45 -19.61
C ASN A 218 -32.64 -3.24 -18.34
N LEU A 219 -33.85 -3.13 -17.76
CA LEU A 219 -34.23 -3.82 -16.53
C LEU A 219 -33.96 -5.34 -16.55
N PRO A 220 -34.24 -6.10 -17.64
CA PRO A 220 -33.96 -7.53 -17.69
C PRO A 220 -32.47 -7.87 -17.54
N ALA A 221 -31.58 -7.06 -18.13
CA ALA A 221 -30.13 -7.26 -18.03
C ALA A 221 -29.64 -7.09 -16.59
N TRP A 222 -30.13 -6.07 -15.87
CA TRP A 222 -29.79 -5.85 -14.45
C TRP A 222 -30.34 -6.97 -13.55
N GLN A 223 -31.53 -7.48 -13.83
CA GLN A 223 -32.10 -8.63 -13.10
C GLN A 223 -31.30 -9.91 -13.34
N TRP A 224 -30.88 -10.15 -14.58
CA TRP A 224 -29.98 -11.26 -14.91
C TRP A 224 -28.65 -11.15 -14.16
N LEU A 225 -28.05 -9.95 -14.13
CA LEU A 225 -26.82 -9.70 -13.39
C LEU A 225 -26.99 -9.93 -11.88
N GLN A 226 -28.11 -9.50 -11.28
CA GLN A 226 -28.41 -9.79 -9.87
C GLN A 226 -28.52 -11.29 -9.62
N LYS A 227 -29.18 -12.04 -10.52
CA LYS A 227 -29.28 -13.50 -10.41
C LYS A 227 -27.91 -14.16 -10.50
N LEU A 228 -27.06 -13.71 -11.43
CA LEU A 228 -25.68 -14.19 -11.58
C LEU A 228 -24.87 -13.95 -10.30
N VAL A 229 -24.89 -12.72 -9.76
CA VAL A 229 -24.18 -12.38 -8.52
C VAL A 229 -24.67 -13.22 -7.33
N LYS A 230 -25.98 -13.42 -7.19
CA LYS A 230 -26.55 -14.28 -6.14
C LYS A 230 -26.14 -15.74 -6.30
N MET A 231 -26.06 -16.24 -7.53
CA MET A 231 -25.65 -17.60 -7.84
C MET A 231 -24.17 -17.84 -7.51
N LEU A 232 -23.30 -16.87 -7.83
CA LEU A 232 -21.87 -16.93 -7.53
C LEU A 232 -21.60 -16.88 -6.02
N GLY A 233 -22.46 -16.22 -5.25
CA GLY A 233 -22.32 -16.09 -3.79
C GLY A 233 -21.07 -15.31 -3.39
N ASP A 234 -20.69 -15.40 -2.12
CA ASP A 234 -19.49 -14.76 -1.57
C ASP A 234 -18.19 -15.40 -2.06
N ARG A 235 -18.20 -16.72 -2.28
CA ARG A 235 -17.04 -17.49 -2.74
C ARG A 235 -16.76 -17.39 -4.25
N GLY A 236 -17.79 -17.11 -5.06
CA GLY A 236 -17.65 -16.91 -6.51
C GLY A 236 -17.11 -15.52 -6.88
N MET A 237 -16.87 -14.64 -5.89
CA MET A 237 -16.29 -13.31 -6.08
C MET A 237 -14.75 -13.33 -6.17
N SER A 238 -14.17 -14.45 -6.59
CA SER A 238 -12.72 -14.64 -6.71
C SER A 238 -12.14 -13.91 -7.92
N SER A 239 -12.01 -12.60 -7.81
CA SER A 239 -11.10 -11.79 -8.61
C SER A 239 -10.30 -10.91 -7.64
N GLU A 240 -9.13 -11.41 -7.28
CA GLU A 240 -7.84 -10.69 -7.44
C GLU A 240 -7.93 -9.67 -8.59
N GLU A 241 -7.57 -8.38 -8.56
CA GLU A 241 -6.85 -7.49 -7.65
C GLU A 241 -7.16 -6.03 -8.05
N SER A 242 -8.00 -5.31 -7.30
CA SER A 242 -7.84 -3.85 -7.22
C SER A 242 -8.22 -3.41 -5.81
N ASP A 243 -7.21 -3.34 -4.94
CA ASP A 243 -7.25 -2.49 -3.75
C ASP A 243 -6.90 -1.03 -4.10
N ILE A 244 -7.14 -0.66 -5.36
CA ILE A 244 -7.31 0.69 -5.80
C ILE A 244 -8.82 0.89 -5.88
N GLU A 245 -9.41 1.39 -4.79
CA GLU A 245 -10.63 2.20 -4.88
C GLU A 245 -10.29 3.36 -5.83
N ASN A 246 -10.57 3.16 -7.11
CA ASN A 246 -10.88 4.16 -8.11
C ASN A 246 -11.46 3.47 -9.34
N ASP A 247 -12.51 4.08 -9.88
CA ASP A 247 -13.45 3.59 -10.88
C ASP A 247 -12.82 3.07 -12.18
N ILE A 248 -12.12 1.94 -12.13
CA ILE A 248 -11.88 1.11 -13.29
C ILE A 248 -13.03 0.11 -13.34
N GLU A 249 -13.77 0.17 -14.45
CA GLU A 249 -14.82 -0.78 -14.80
C GLU A 249 -14.45 -2.18 -14.31
N CYS A 250 -15.28 -2.74 -13.43
CA CYS A 250 -15.18 -4.14 -13.03
C CYS A 250 -15.42 -5.01 -14.27
N VAL A 251 -14.39 -5.21 -15.09
CA VAL A 251 -14.43 -6.19 -16.18
C VAL A 251 -14.52 -7.56 -15.51
N LEU A 252 -15.72 -8.13 -15.53
CA LEU A 252 -16.01 -9.44 -15.00
C LEU A 252 -15.30 -10.49 -15.86
N TRP A 253 -14.10 -10.90 -15.47
CA TRP A 253 -13.47 -12.09 -16.04
C TRP A 253 -14.09 -13.32 -15.39
N VAL A 254 -15.08 -13.89 -16.08
CA VAL A 254 -15.62 -15.20 -15.73
C VAL A 254 -14.52 -16.23 -15.93
N LYS A 255 -14.04 -16.83 -14.84
CA LYS A 255 -13.16 -18.01 -14.90
C LYS A 255 -13.83 -19.04 -15.82
N ASN A 256 -13.10 -19.44 -16.86
CA ASN A 256 -13.48 -20.47 -17.84
C ASN A 256 -14.32 -21.59 -17.21
N MET A 257 -15.63 -21.55 -17.45
CA MET A 257 -16.55 -22.60 -17.04
C MET A 257 -16.62 -23.66 -18.14
N ALA A 258 -16.73 -24.93 -17.77
CA ALA A 258 -16.69 -26.07 -18.70
C ALA A 258 -17.76 -26.02 -19.81
N TRP A 259 -18.82 -25.21 -19.66
CA TRP A 259 -19.90 -25.05 -20.64
C TRP A 259 -19.61 -24.07 -21.77
N CYS A 260 -18.47 -23.37 -21.78
CA CYS A 260 -18.04 -22.52 -22.90
C CYS A 260 -17.26 -23.27 -24.01
N ARG A 261 -17.14 -24.61 -23.95
CA ARG A 261 -16.64 -25.42 -25.06
C ARG A 261 -17.79 -25.78 -26.01
N GLY A 262 -18.20 -24.84 -26.83
CA GLY A 262 -19.30 -25.11 -27.77
C GLY A 262 -19.75 -23.91 -28.60
N ILE A 263 -18.82 -23.05 -28.99
CA ILE A 263 -19.07 -22.06 -30.04
C ILE A 263 -17.92 -22.23 -31.04
N GLU A 264 -18.21 -22.96 -32.11
CA GLU A 264 -17.47 -22.88 -33.38
C GLU A 264 -17.82 -21.56 -34.09
#